data_AF-A0A2N9NZZ3-F1
#
_entry.id   AF-A0A2N9NZZ3-F1
#
_cell.length_a   1.000
_cell.length_b   1.000
_cell.length_c   1.000
_cell.angle_alpha   90.00
_cell.angle_beta   90.00
_cell.angle_gamma   90.00
#
_symmetry.space_group_name_H-M   'P 1'
#
loop_
_entity.id
_entity.type
_entity.pdbx_description
1 polymer ?
#
loop_
_entity_poly.entity_id
_entity_poly.type
_entity_poly.pdbx_seq_one_letter_code
_entity_poly.pdbx_strand_id
1 'polypeptide(L)'
;MENHPKFKRPPFDNAFTAWKTVLAERGLPTDCLWAFDENLCFEKDPASPGGFKLGFQTQFTPPPPEAERIAYDEFGETNARLVFYRIGSAGGKSVCLLLCDDWFEPKGQADGFLRRDEWGISFRLGTPGDIEEVHERARWEQRIVRDRPLHDLDFCMSLRAIHEYLAHGRVLTAYERYALRFLHAWHRLLGHSE
;
A
#
# COMPACT_ATOMS: atom_id res chain seq x y z
N MET A 1 -7.93 8.68 -30.79
CA MET A 1 -9.03 8.97 -29.84
C MET A 1 -8.41 9.71 -28.67
N GLU A 2 -8.70 11.00 -28.53
CA GLU A 2 -8.37 11.72 -27.30
C GLU A 2 -9.21 11.11 -26.17
N ASN A 3 -8.58 10.30 -25.32
CA ASN A 3 -9.20 9.81 -24.09
C ASN A 3 -9.23 10.98 -23.11
N HIS A 4 -10.32 11.74 -23.11
CA HIS A 4 -10.58 12.66 -22.01
C HIS A 4 -10.55 11.86 -20.69
N PRO A 5 -9.91 12.39 -19.63
CA PRO A 5 -9.88 11.71 -18.36
C PRO A 5 -11.32 11.50 -17.87
N LYS A 6 -11.66 10.25 -17.54
CA LYS A 6 -13.02 9.83 -17.15
C LYS A 6 -13.49 10.47 -15.83
N PHE A 7 -12.56 11.00 -15.06
CA PHE A 7 -12.75 11.55 -13.72
C PHE A 7 -11.71 12.65 -13.47
N LYS A 8 -11.91 13.43 -12.40
CA LYS A 8 -10.93 14.42 -11.94
C LYS A 8 -10.53 14.10 -10.50
N ARG A 9 -9.34 13.51 -10.35
CA ARG A 9 -8.78 13.19 -9.04
C ARG A 9 -8.48 14.49 -8.27
N PRO A 10 -8.97 14.66 -7.04
CA PRO A 10 -8.71 15.85 -6.25
C PRO A 10 -7.27 15.83 -5.70
N PRO A 11 -6.77 16.93 -5.12
CA PRO A 11 -5.53 16.89 -4.33
C PRO A 11 -5.62 15.90 -3.18
N PHE A 12 -4.48 15.33 -2.76
CA PHE A 12 -4.40 14.36 -1.67
C PHE A 12 -5.16 14.81 -0.42
N ASP A 13 -4.97 16.05 0.04
CA ASP A 13 -5.60 16.56 1.27
C ASP A 13 -7.14 16.50 1.23
N ASN A 14 -7.73 16.73 0.06
CA ASN A 14 -9.17 16.66 -0.12
C ASN A 14 -9.66 15.21 -0.09
N ALA A 15 -8.97 14.30 -0.79
CA ALA A 15 -9.29 12.87 -0.76
C ALA A 15 -9.09 12.28 0.64
N PHE A 16 -8.01 12.65 1.32
CA PHE A 16 -7.69 12.18 2.66
C PHE A 16 -8.66 12.74 3.72
N THR A 17 -9.11 13.98 3.56
CA THR A 17 -10.17 14.54 4.41
C THR A 17 -11.46 13.75 4.23
N ALA A 18 -11.87 13.48 2.99
CA ALA A 18 -13.05 12.65 2.72
C ALA A 18 -12.92 11.24 3.29
N TRP A 19 -11.74 10.64 3.21
CA TRP A 19 -11.44 9.35 3.83
C TRP A 19 -11.60 9.38 5.35
N LYS A 20 -11.03 10.39 6.02
CA LYS A 20 -11.19 10.58 7.48
C LYS A 20 -12.65 10.80 7.88
N THR A 21 -13.43 11.53 7.08
CA THR A 21 -14.87 11.67 7.30
C THR A 21 -15.56 10.30 7.27
N VAL A 22 -15.26 9.47 6.28
CA VAL A 22 -15.81 8.11 6.16
C VAL A 22 -15.43 7.22 7.35
N LEU A 23 -14.20 7.34 7.87
CA LEU A 23 -13.78 6.66 9.09
C LEU A 23 -14.58 7.15 10.32
N ALA A 24 -14.70 8.47 10.49
CA ALA A 24 -15.38 9.08 11.62
C ALA A 24 -16.88 8.73 11.66
N GLU A 25 -17.57 8.78 10.52
CA GLU A 25 -18.98 8.40 10.38
C GLU A 25 -19.26 6.95 10.80
N ARG A 26 -18.23 6.12 10.80
CA ARG A 26 -18.29 4.70 11.18
C ARG A 26 -17.73 4.42 12.57
N GLY A 27 -17.37 5.47 13.32
CA GLY A 27 -16.77 5.35 14.64
C GLY A 27 -15.38 4.71 14.64
N LEU A 28 -14.68 4.76 13.50
CA LEU A 28 -13.33 4.23 13.36
C LEU A 28 -12.29 5.32 13.64
N PRO A 29 -11.08 4.96 14.09
CA PRO A 29 -10.03 5.95 14.33
C PRO A 29 -9.67 6.72 13.06
N THR A 30 -9.61 8.05 13.17
CA THR A 30 -9.27 8.93 12.04
C THR A 30 -7.76 9.15 11.90
N ASP A 31 -7.00 8.88 12.95
CA ASP A 31 -5.54 8.88 12.89
C ASP A 31 -5.11 7.67 12.06
N CYS A 32 -4.42 7.93 10.96
CA CYS A 32 -4.02 6.91 10.01
C CYS A 32 -2.55 6.57 10.18
N LEU A 33 -2.25 5.27 10.21
CA LEU A 33 -0.91 4.73 10.07
C LEU A 33 -0.83 4.08 8.70
N TRP A 34 0.05 4.58 7.84
CA TRP A 34 0.19 4.09 6.48
C TRP A 34 1.16 2.92 6.41
N ALA A 35 0.74 1.85 5.74
CA ALA A 35 1.53 0.66 5.50
C ALA A 35 1.69 0.45 3.98
N PHE A 36 2.82 -0.16 3.63
CA PHE A 36 3.21 -0.50 2.27
C PHE A 36 3.48 -2.00 2.17
N ASP A 37 3.78 -2.50 0.97
CA ASP A 37 3.98 -3.94 0.74
C ASP A 37 4.97 -4.57 1.75
N GLU A 38 6.14 -3.95 1.93
CA GLU A 38 7.15 -4.37 2.90
C GLU A 38 6.80 -4.08 4.36
N ASN A 39 5.57 -3.68 4.68
CA ASN A 39 5.05 -3.63 6.04
C ASN A 39 4.03 -4.74 6.32
N LEU A 40 3.52 -5.41 5.29
CA LEU A 40 2.49 -6.44 5.44
C LEU A 40 3.11 -7.76 5.91
N CYS A 41 2.47 -8.37 6.91
CA CYS A 41 2.89 -9.65 7.48
C CYS A 41 1.80 -10.70 7.28
N PHE A 42 1.97 -11.58 6.30
CA PHE A 42 1.10 -12.72 6.11
C PHE A 42 1.68 -13.96 6.80
N GLU A 43 0.87 -14.61 7.62
CA GLU A 43 1.21 -15.87 8.29
C GLU A 43 0.14 -16.93 7.96
N LYS A 44 0.49 -18.22 8.00
CA LYS A 44 -0.52 -19.27 7.84
C LYS A 44 -1.46 -19.22 9.04
N ASP A 45 -2.76 -19.26 8.80
CA ASP A 45 -3.74 -19.40 9.86
C ASP A 45 -4.09 -20.87 10.07
N PRO A 46 -3.66 -21.52 11.17
CA PRO A 46 -4.02 -22.90 11.45
C PRO A 46 -5.52 -23.09 11.75
N ALA A 47 -6.25 -22.01 12.12
CA ALA A 47 -7.68 -22.07 12.39
C ALA A 47 -8.54 -22.14 11.12
N SER A 48 -7.98 -21.75 9.97
CA SER A 48 -8.68 -21.67 8.69
C SER A 48 -7.92 -22.49 7.64
N PRO A 49 -8.42 -23.63 7.16
CA PRO A 49 -7.74 -24.41 6.12
C PRO A 49 -7.45 -23.57 4.87
N GLY A 50 -6.17 -23.34 4.55
CA GLY A 50 -5.74 -22.47 3.44
C GLY A 50 -5.87 -20.96 3.72
N GLY A 51 -6.26 -20.59 4.94
CA GLY A 51 -6.38 -19.22 5.39
C GLY A 51 -5.02 -18.62 5.75
N PHE A 52 -4.95 -17.30 5.60
CA PHE A 52 -3.81 -16.50 6.00
C PHE A 52 -4.27 -15.50 7.05
N LYS A 53 -3.47 -15.33 8.09
CA LYS A 53 -3.61 -14.24 9.05
C LYS A 53 -2.80 -13.07 8.55
N LEU A 54 -3.41 -11.89 8.56
CA LEU A 54 -2.75 -10.62 8.24
C LEU A 54 -2.37 -9.89 9.54
N GLY A 55 -1.11 -9.51 9.63
CA GLY A 55 -0.59 -8.51 10.55
C GLY A 55 0.17 -7.43 9.76
N PHE A 56 0.77 -6.49 10.48
CA PHE A 56 1.62 -5.46 9.87
C PHE A 56 2.85 -5.18 10.75
N GLN A 57 3.80 -4.43 10.22
CA GLN A 57 5.04 -4.08 10.90
C GLN A 57 5.51 -2.73 10.36
N THR A 58 5.61 -1.70 11.22
CA THR A 58 6.22 -0.41 10.81
C THR A 58 7.48 -0.01 11.58
N GLN A 59 7.83 -0.67 12.68
CA GLN A 59 9.02 -0.32 13.47
C GLN A 59 10.37 -0.74 12.84
N PHE A 60 10.42 -1.84 12.10
CA PHE A 60 11.63 -2.36 11.44
C PHE A 60 11.85 -1.70 10.09
N THR A 61 10.78 -1.43 9.37
CA THR A 61 10.78 -0.81 8.04
C THR A 61 9.80 0.37 8.01
N PRO A 62 10.07 1.45 8.79
CA PRO A 62 9.14 2.58 8.84
C PRO A 62 9.00 3.23 7.46
N PRO A 63 7.78 3.52 7.02
CA PRO A 63 7.59 4.40 5.87
C PRO A 63 8.24 5.76 6.14
N PRO A 64 8.86 6.39 5.13
CA PRO A 64 9.36 7.74 5.28
C PRO A 64 8.19 8.74 5.46
N PRO A 65 8.45 9.94 5.98
CA PRO A 65 7.43 10.99 6.08
C PRO A 65 6.78 11.28 4.71
N GLU A 66 5.47 11.50 4.71
CA GLU A 66 4.68 11.82 3.51
C GLU A 66 4.68 10.71 2.42
N ALA A 67 5.06 9.48 2.74
CA ALA A 67 5.08 8.36 1.80
C ALA A 67 3.70 8.12 1.14
N GLU A 68 2.61 8.35 1.87
CA GLU A 68 1.25 8.25 1.36
C GLU A 68 0.94 9.27 0.26
N ARG A 69 1.52 10.49 0.33
CA ARG A 69 1.36 11.49 -0.73
C ARG A 69 2.10 11.05 -1.98
N ILE A 70 3.32 10.54 -1.82
CA ILE A 70 4.11 10.01 -2.94
C ILE A 70 3.36 8.87 -3.63
N ALA A 71 2.81 7.92 -2.85
CA ALA A 71 2.00 6.85 -3.43
C ALA A 71 0.73 7.39 -4.12
N TYR A 72 0.07 8.37 -3.53
CA TYR A 72 -1.11 9.00 -4.12
C TYR A 72 -0.80 9.68 -5.46
N ASP A 73 0.30 10.42 -5.53
CA ASP A 73 0.70 11.16 -6.72
C ASP A 73 1.16 10.20 -7.84
N GLU A 74 1.95 9.19 -7.51
CA GLU A 74 2.40 8.18 -8.49
C GLU A 74 1.21 7.35 -9.03
N PHE A 75 0.30 6.90 -8.16
CA PHE A 75 -0.95 6.28 -8.61
C PHE A 75 -1.86 7.27 -9.33
N GLY A 76 -1.71 8.56 -8.98
CA GLY A 76 -2.29 9.74 -9.60
C GLY A 76 -2.11 9.81 -11.11
N GLU A 77 -0.92 9.42 -11.59
CA GLU A 77 -0.54 9.41 -13.00
C GLU A 77 -1.23 8.29 -13.80
N THR A 78 -1.85 7.33 -13.13
CA THR A 78 -2.60 6.25 -13.78
C THR A 78 -4.08 6.61 -13.92
N ASN A 79 -4.72 6.09 -14.98
CA ASN A 79 -6.18 6.14 -15.13
C ASN A 79 -6.91 5.02 -14.37
N ALA A 80 -6.18 4.21 -13.61
CA ALA A 80 -6.75 3.14 -12.79
C ALA A 80 -7.39 3.72 -11.51
N ARG A 81 -8.28 2.93 -10.91
CA ARG A 81 -8.98 3.31 -9.69
C ARG A 81 -8.04 3.28 -8.50
N LEU A 82 -8.01 4.38 -7.75
CA LEU A 82 -7.25 4.49 -6.50
C LEU A 82 -8.13 4.12 -5.32
N VAL A 83 -7.62 3.38 -4.35
CA VAL A 83 -8.37 2.93 -3.19
C VAL A 83 -7.69 3.36 -1.90
N PHE A 84 -8.42 4.05 -1.02
CA PHE A 84 -8.05 4.15 0.40
C PHE A 84 -8.59 2.92 1.09
N TYR A 85 -7.68 2.09 1.61
CA TYR A 85 -8.02 0.80 2.18
C TYR A 85 -7.58 0.75 3.64
N ARG A 86 -8.48 0.42 4.56
CA ARG A 86 -8.16 0.11 5.96
C ARG A 86 -8.10 -1.40 6.15
N ILE A 87 -7.01 -1.91 6.74
CA ILE A 87 -6.87 -3.33 7.08
C ILE A 87 -7.30 -3.65 8.52
N GLY A 88 -7.27 -2.66 9.41
CA GLY A 88 -7.65 -2.85 10.82
C GLY A 88 -7.31 -1.64 11.68
N SER A 89 -7.43 -1.80 12.99
CA SER A 89 -7.00 -0.81 13.98
C SER A 89 -5.81 -1.31 14.78
N ALA A 90 -4.91 -0.42 15.19
CA ALA A 90 -3.83 -0.74 16.13
C ALA A 90 -3.48 0.51 16.94
N GLY A 91 -3.44 0.38 18.28
CA GLY A 91 -3.08 1.48 19.17
C GLY A 91 -3.93 2.75 19.00
N GLY A 92 -5.23 2.59 18.74
CA GLY A 92 -6.14 3.71 18.51
C GLY A 92 -5.97 4.42 17.15
N LYS A 93 -5.29 3.80 16.19
CA LYS A 93 -5.11 4.29 14.82
C LYS A 93 -5.71 3.33 13.81
N SER A 94 -6.14 3.83 12.66
CA SER A 94 -6.50 3.02 11.49
C SER A 94 -5.25 2.69 10.70
N VAL A 95 -4.99 1.40 10.46
CA VAL A 95 -3.88 0.95 9.61
C VAL A 95 -4.38 0.92 8.17
N CYS A 96 -3.77 1.75 7.32
CA CYS A 96 -4.25 2.06 5.99
C CYS A 96 -3.22 1.78 4.90
N LEU A 97 -3.70 1.51 3.69
CA LEU A 97 -2.93 1.41 2.46
C LEU A 97 -3.58 2.26 1.37
N LEU A 98 -2.76 2.70 0.43
CA LEU A 98 -3.23 3.11 -0.90
C LEU A 98 -3.02 1.96 -1.86
N LEU A 99 -4.07 1.64 -2.63
CA LEU A 99 -4.04 0.62 -3.68
C LEU A 99 -4.39 1.26 -5.01
N CYS A 100 -3.88 0.75 -6.12
CA CYS A 100 -4.29 1.23 -7.44
C CYS A 100 -4.11 0.17 -8.53
N ASP A 101 -5.21 -0.19 -9.20
CA ASP A 101 -5.24 -1.09 -10.36
C ASP A 101 -6.65 -1.13 -10.99
N ASP A 102 -6.75 -1.58 -12.24
CA ASP A 102 -8.03 -1.83 -12.91
C ASP A 102 -8.84 -2.96 -12.24
N TRP A 103 -8.17 -3.82 -11.45
CA TRP A 103 -8.77 -4.83 -10.57
C TRP A 103 -9.89 -4.29 -9.68
N PHE A 104 -9.84 -3.00 -9.30
CA PHE A 104 -10.85 -2.37 -8.45
C PHE A 104 -12.03 -1.79 -9.21
N GLU A 105 -11.95 -1.67 -10.54
CA GLU A 105 -13.00 -1.03 -11.34
C GLU A 105 -14.35 -1.76 -11.28
N PRO A 106 -14.45 -3.10 -11.24
CA PRO A 106 -15.76 -3.75 -11.06
C PRO A 106 -16.25 -3.74 -9.60
N LYS A 107 -15.41 -3.37 -8.62
CA LYS A 107 -15.74 -3.51 -7.19
C LYS A 107 -16.62 -2.35 -6.71
N GLY A 108 -17.70 -2.70 -6.03
CA GLY A 108 -18.71 -1.74 -5.58
C GLY A 108 -19.11 -1.92 -4.12
N GLN A 109 -20.30 -1.41 -3.79
CA GLN A 109 -20.82 -1.46 -2.42
C GLN A 109 -21.01 -2.90 -1.91
N ALA A 110 -21.39 -3.83 -2.79
CA ALA A 110 -21.54 -5.25 -2.46
C ALA A 110 -20.20 -5.89 -2.01
N ASP A 111 -19.08 -5.38 -2.52
CA ASP A 111 -17.72 -5.80 -2.16
C ASP A 111 -17.14 -4.98 -0.99
N GLY A 112 -17.95 -4.09 -0.39
CA GLY A 112 -17.54 -3.21 0.72
C GLY A 112 -16.78 -1.95 0.30
N PHE A 113 -16.85 -1.56 -0.97
CA PHE A 113 -16.22 -0.32 -1.47
C PHE A 113 -17.26 0.81 -1.64
N LEU A 114 -16.95 1.96 -1.04
CA LEU A 114 -17.68 3.20 -1.25
C LEU A 114 -17.03 3.97 -2.40
N ARG A 115 -17.70 4.05 -3.53
CA ARG A 115 -17.14 4.66 -4.75
C ARG A 115 -17.36 6.17 -4.78
N ARG A 116 -16.35 6.88 -5.27
CA ARG A 116 -16.35 8.29 -5.69
C ARG A 116 -15.93 8.32 -7.15
N ASP A 117 -16.87 7.98 -8.03
CA ASP A 117 -16.59 7.81 -9.46
C ASP A 117 -16.12 9.12 -10.12
N GLU A 118 -16.60 10.27 -9.64
CA GLU A 118 -16.17 11.61 -10.04
C GLU A 118 -14.66 11.84 -9.81
N TRP A 119 -14.05 11.09 -8.89
CA TRP A 119 -12.63 11.17 -8.53
C TRP A 119 -11.81 9.98 -9.02
N GLY A 120 -12.45 8.91 -9.51
CA GLY A 120 -11.77 7.64 -9.77
C GLY A 120 -11.20 7.02 -8.48
N ILE A 121 -11.87 7.24 -7.35
CA ILE A 121 -11.45 6.78 -6.02
C ILE A 121 -12.49 5.85 -5.41
N SER A 122 -12.05 4.87 -4.64
CA SER A 122 -12.90 4.10 -3.73
C SER A 122 -12.36 4.10 -2.30
N PHE A 123 -13.26 3.97 -1.33
CA PHE A 123 -12.94 3.86 0.08
C PHE A 123 -13.38 2.48 0.60
N ARG A 124 -12.48 1.74 1.23
CA ARG A 124 -12.76 0.42 1.82
C ARG A 124 -12.32 0.39 3.27
N LEU A 125 -13.29 0.17 4.16
CA LEU A 125 -13.11 0.22 5.62
C LEU A 125 -12.48 -1.06 6.21
N GLY A 126 -12.42 -2.12 5.41
CA GLY A 126 -11.97 -3.44 5.84
C GLY A 126 -12.93 -4.10 6.84
N THR A 127 -12.45 -5.14 7.51
CA THR A 127 -13.20 -5.78 8.59
C THR A 127 -13.11 -4.93 9.88
N PRO A 128 -14.18 -4.93 10.71
CA PRO A 128 -14.08 -4.43 12.06
C PRO A 128 -13.04 -5.22 12.85
N GLY A 129 -12.28 -4.54 13.72
CA GLY A 129 -11.36 -5.19 14.63
C GLY A 129 -9.93 -4.65 14.58
N ASP A 130 -9.16 -5.15 15.52
CA ASP A 130 -7.75 -4.85 15.66
C ASP A 130 -6.91 -5.76 14.77
N ILE A 131 -5.81 -5.21 14.27
CA ILE A 131 -4.77 -5.93 13.54
C ILE A 131 -3.49 -5.92 14.38
N GLU A 132 -2.80 -7.05 14.39
CA GLU A 132 -1.55 -7.20 15.13
C GLU A 132 -0.41 -6.41 14.46
N GLU A 133 0.28 -5.58 15.25
CA GLU A 133 1.62 -5.13 14.89
C GLU A 133 2.65 -6.18 15.34
N VAL A 134 3.39 -6.75 14.40
CA VAL A 134 4.41 -7.77 14.66
C VAL A 134 5.67 -7.10 15.20
N HIS A 135 5.98 -7.36 16.47
CA HIS A 135 7.20 -6.87 17.13
C HIS A 135 8.33 -7.90 17.15
N GLU A 136 8.07 -9.14 16.75
CA GLU A 136 9.07 -10.21 16.73
C GLU A 136 9.80 -10.24 15.38
N ARG A 137 11.09 -9.91 15.39
CA ARG A 137 11.91 -9.87 14.16
C ARG A 137 11.93 -11.21 13.43
N ALA A 138 12.02 -12.33 14.15
CA ALA A 138 12.05 -13.66 13.54
C ALA A 138 10.74 -13.97 12.78
N ARG A 139 9.58 -13.64 13.34
CA ARG A 139 8.28 -13.80 12.67
C ARG A 139 8.19 -12.90 11.43
N TRP A 140 8.61 -11.65 11.56
CA TRP A 140 8.65 -10.72 10.45
C TRP A 140 9.50 -11.22 9.27
N GLU A 141 10.67 -11.78 9.55
CA GLU A 141 11.57 -12.33 8.53
C GLU A 141 11.02 -13.62 7.90
N GLN A 142 10.24 -14.41 8.65
CA GLN A 142 9.63 -15.66 8.20
C GLN A 142 8.24 -15.48 7.57
N ARG A 143 7.75 -14.24 7.46
CA ARG A 143 6.45 -13.95 6.87
C ARG A 143 6.35 -14.45 5.42
N ILE A 144 5.14 -14.67 4.98
CA ILE A 144 4.83 -15.13 3.63
C ILE A 144 4.84 -13.91 2.70
N VAL A 145 5.86 -13.84 1.85
CA VAL A 145 5.99 -12.78 0.83
C VAL A 145 5.54 -13.27 -0.56
N ARG A 146 5.56 -14.58 -0.79
CA ARG A 146 5.23 -15.22 -2.08
C ARG A 146 4.38 -16.47 -1.86
N ASP A 147 3.86 -17.02 -2.96
CA ASP A 147 3.11 -18.28 -2.97
C ASP A 147 1.80 -18.25 -2.15
N ARG A 148 1.16 -17.07 -2.11
CA ARG A 148 -0.22 -16.90 -1.63
C ARG A 148 -1.15 -16.54 -2.79
N PRO A 149 -2.46 -16.80 -2.68
CA PRO A 149 -3.44 -16.32 -3.65
C PRO A 149 -3.36 -14.79 -3.82
N LEU A 150 -3.63 -14.33 -5.04
CA LEU A 150 -3.76 -12.91 -5.34
C LEU A 150 -4.84 -12.28 -4.46
N HIS A 151 -4.52 -11.15 -3.86
CA HIS A 151 -5.33 -10.43 -2.90
C HIS A 151 -5.32 -8.93 -3.24
N ASP A 152 -6.34 -8.19 -2.80
CA ASP A 152 -6.43 -6.73 -3.04
C ASP A 152 -5.18 -5.96 -2.57
N LEU A 153 -4.52 -6.47 -1.52
CA LEU A 153 -3.34 -5.84 -0.92
C LEU A 153 -2.09 -5.96 -1.80
N ASP A 154 -2.09 -6.83 -2.82
CA ASP A 154 -0.98 -6.95 -3.79
C ASP A 154 -0.85 -5.74 -4.70
N PHE A 155 -1.88 -4.87 -4.74
CA PHE A 155 -1.91 -3.66 -5.56
C PHE A 155 -1.50 -2.41 -4.77
N CYS A 156 -0.88 -2.57 -3.60
CA CYS A 156 -0.28 -1.47 -2.85
C CYS A 156 1.11 -1.12 -3.41
N MET A 157 1.58 0.08 -3.07
CA MET A 157 2.95 0.47 -3.43
C MET A 157 3.96 -0.20 -2.49
N SER A 158 5.15 -0.50 -3.01
CA SER A 158 6.29 -0.92 -2.19
C SER A 158 7.02 0.27 -1.57
N LEU A 159 7.52 0.13 -0.34
CA LEU A 159 8.49 1.04 0.26
C LEU A 159 9.71 1.23 -0.63
N ARG A 160 10.15 0.20 -1.33
CA ARG A 160 11.22 0.35 -2.32
C ARG A 160 10.87 1.41 -3.37
N ALA A 161 9.66 1.39 -3.93
CA ALA A 161 9.24 2.39 -4.92
C ALA A 161 9.17 3.80 -4.31
N ILE A 162 8.73 3.94 -3.06
CA ILE A 162 8.77 5.21 -2.33
C ILE A 162 10.21 5.74 -2.20
N HIS A 163 11.15 4.88 -1.79
CA HIS A 163 12.55 5.28 -1.67
C HIS A 163 13.18 5.62 -3.03
N GLU A 164 12.81 4.90 -4.10
CA GLU A 164 13.22 5.23 -5.46
C GLU A 164 12.72 6.63 -5.86
N TYR A 165 11.45 6.94 -5.58
CA TYR A 165 10.90 8.27 -5.83
C TYR A 165 11.65 9.35 -5.05
N LEU A 166 11.90 9.16 -3.76
CA LEU A 166 12.65 10.13 -2.95
C LEU A 166 14.09 10.34 -3.46
N ALA A 167 14.73 9.28 -3.95
CA ALA A 167 16.11 9.37 -4.45
C ALA A 167 16.21 9.94 -5.86
N HIS A 168 15.21 9.73 -6.71
CA HIS A 168 15.30 9.98 -8.16
C HIS A 168 14.19 10.87 -8.72
N GLY A 169 13.23 11.29 -7.92
CA GLY A 169 12.03 12.05 -8.32
C GLY A 169 11.01 11.23 -9.12
N ARG A 170 11.20 9.91 -9.23
CA ARG A 170 10.30 8.97 -9.91
C ARG A 170 10.57 7.53 -9.51
N VAL A 171 9.59 6.65 -9.74
CA VAL A 171 9.79 5.21 -9.63
C VAL A 171 10.63 4.69 -10.79
N LEU A 172 11.54 3.75 -10.51
CA LEU A 172 12.40 3.16 -11.52
C LEU A 172 11.72 2.00 -12.24
N THR A 173 11.98 1.90 -13.54
CA THR A 173 11.55 0.76 -14.36
C THR A 173 12.26 -0.53 -13.93
N ALA A 174 11.70 -1.69 -14.31
CA ALA A 174 12.32 -2.99 -14.01
C ALA A 174 13.76 -3.10 -14.55
N TYR A 175 14.01 -2.54 -15.74
CA TYR A 175 15.34 -2.52 -16.35
C TYR A 175 16.32 -1.63 -15.56
N GLU A 176 15.91 -0.42 -15.16
CA GLU A 176 16.74 0.49 -14.37
C GLU A 176 17.09 -0.13 -13.00
N ARG A 177 16.13 -0.80 -12.37
CA ARG A 177 16.35 -1.56 -11.14
C ARG A 177 17.38 -2.68 -11.34
N TYR A 178 17.31 -3.38 -12.47
CA TYR A 178 18.28 -4.42 -12.81
C TYR A 178 19.69 -3.82 -13.03
N ALA A 179 19.79 -2.74 -13.80
CA ALA A 179 21.04 -2.05 -14.08
C ALA A 179 21.71 -1.53 -12.80
N LEU A 180 20.95 -0.91 -11.88
CA LEU A 180 21.47 -0.46 -10.59
C LEU A 180 22.00 -1.61 -9.72
N ARG A 181 21.28 -2.75 -9.68
CA ARG A 181 21.77 -3.94 -8.95
C ARG A 181 23.08 -4.45 -9.53
N PHE A 182 23.21 -4.45 -10.85
CA PHE A 182 24.45 -4.83 -11.53
C PHE A 182 25.59 -3.85 -11.22
N LEU A 183 25.34 -2.54 -11.30
CA LEU A 183 26.33 -1.52 -10.96
C LEU A 183 26.80 -1.63 -9.51
N HIS A 184 25.90 -1.84 -8.55
CA HIS A 184 26.27 -2.05 -7.14
C HIS A 184 27.04 -3.36 -6.91
N ALA A 185 26.73 -4.42 -7.66
CA ALA A 185 27.52 -5.65 -7.60
C ALA A 185 28.93 -5.44 -8.17
N TRP A 186 29.02 -4.74 -9.30
CA TRP A 186 30.28 -4.40 -9.97
C TRP A 186 31.18 -3.50 -9.10
N HIS A 187 30.62 -2.45 -8.50
CA HIS A 187 31.35 -1.58 -7.57
C HIS A 187 31.86 -2.33 -6.34
N ARG A 188 31.09 -3.29 -5.80
CA ARG A 188 31.57 -4.13 -4.68
C ARG A 188 32.72 -5.04 -5.09
N LEU A 189 32.67 -5.61 -6.29
CA LEU A 189 33.74 -6.48 -6.81
C LEU A 189 35.01 -5.71 -7.12
N LEU A 190 34.92 -4.50 -7.70
CA LEU A 190 36.09 -3.67 -8.01
C LEU A 190 36.63 -2.91 -6.79
N GLY A 191 35.79 -2.57 -5.81
CA GLY A 191 36.21 -1.92 -4.56
C GLY A 191 36.90 -2.83 -3.54
N HIS A 192 37.06 -4.13 -3.84
CA HIS A 192 37.89 -5.07 -3.07
C HIS A 192 39.25 -5.36 -3.75
N SER A 193 39.63 -4.56 -4.76
CA SER A 193 40.89 -4.70 -5.51
C SER A 193 41.96 -3.64 -5.15
N GLU A 194 41.89 -3.06 -3.95
CA GLU A 194 42.96 -2.23 -3.37
C GLU A 194 43.43 -2.79 -2.02
#